data_AF-A0AAV1FWQ8-F1
#
_entry.id   AF-A0AAV1FWQ8-F1
#
_cell.length_a   1.000
_cell.length_b   1.000
_cell.length_c   1.000
_cell.angle_alpha   90.00
_cell.angle_beta   90.00
_cell.angle_gamma   90.00
#
_symmetry.space_group_name_H-M   'P 1'
#
loop_
_entity.id
_entity.type
_entity.pdbx_description
1 polymer ?
#
loop_
_entity_poly.entity_id
_entity_poly.type
_entity_poly.pdbx_seq_one_letter_code
_entity_poly.pdbx_strand_id
1 'polypeptide(L)'
;MADEELRRARKKFVEKVSEPVIIQLLDDLFDDEVLNDGEVNSIRQKNACADDKARALIDTVRRKGKSASRKMIDHLLCRDAELHSELSLSVGQPAQPEPPREQEPPTTLGIELGPKKQDKDSIYPVTKDSFKSRVALLITNIKFRHLTYRKGAEKDEENMEKLLTTLGYEVVKYTNLWGKEIDNALTDFSKHPKLKDTDSVVVVVMSHGKRGTICGIDWKKDDKEPDEFPIDNIFKHLGSESCPALLDKPKVIIIQACRGGDTSLSQTLTKQIMY
;
A
#
# COMPACT_ATOMS: atom_id res chain seq x y z
N MET A 1 -12.30 6.49 25.44
CA MET A 1 -13.35 5.50 25.12
C MET A 1 -12.68 4.21 24.66
N ALA A 2 -12.03 4.14 23.50
CA ALA A 2 -11.38 2.92 22.98
C ALA A 2 -10.39 2.14 23.90
N ASP A 3 -9.47 2.80 24.62
CA ASP A 3 -8.53 2.07 25.51
C ASP A 3 -9.22 1.46 26.75
N GLU A 4 -10.28 2.10 27.26
CA GLU A 4 -11.06 1.58 28.38
C GLU A 4 -11.97 0.42 27.94
N GLU A 5 -12.45 0.46 26.70
CA GLU A 5 -13.19 -0.62 26.06
C GLU A 5 -12.29 -1.86 25.86
N LEU A 6 -11.07 -1.70 25.34
CA LEU A 6 -10.10 -2.81 25.23
C LEU A 6 -9.68 -3.34 26.61
N ARG A 7 -9.57 -2.48 27.63
CA ARG A 7 -9.27 -2.92 29.00
C ARG A 7 -10.36 -3.83 29.56
N ARG A 8 -11.63 -3.52 29.29
CA ARG A 8 -12.79 -4.33 29.71
C ARG A 8 -12.96 -5.59 28.85
N ALA A 9 -12.68 -5.47 27.55
CA ALA A 9 -12.75 -6.57 26.59
C ALA A 9 -11.58 -7.55 26.71
N ARG A 10 -10.46 -7.18 27.35
CA ARG A 10 -9.22 -7.98 27.44
C ARG A 10 -9.42 -9.42 27.88
N LYS A 11 -10.21 -9.65 28.93
CA LYS A 11 -10.43 -11.02 29.44
C LYS A 11 -11.21 -11.87 28.43
N LYS A 12 -12.29 -11.32 27.87
CA LYS A 12 -13.14 -12.00 26.88
C LYS A 12 -12.45 -12.21 25.54
N PHE A 13 -11.66 -11.23 25.10
CA PHE A 13 -10.87 -11.32 23.88
C PHE A 13 -9.89 -12.48 23.96
N VAL A 14 -9.14 -12.60 25.07
CA VAL A 14 -8.18 -13.69 25.28
C VAL A 14 -8.86 -15.06 25.36
N GLU A 15 -10.05 -15.17 25.95
CA GLU A 15 -10.77 -16.43 26.10
C GLU A 15 -11.43 -16.94 24.80
N LYS A 16 -11.76 -16.04 23.86
CA LYS A 16 -12.55 -16.38 22.67
C LYS A 16 -11.82 -16.23 21.34
N VAL A 17 -10.74 -15.45 21.27
CA VAL A 17 -10.04 -15.21 20.01
C VAL A 17 -9.28 -16.47 19.58
N SER A 18 -9.47 -16.88 18.32
CA SER A 18 -8.76 -18.01 17.76
C SER A 18 -7.35 -17.60 17.29
N GLU A 19 -6.39 -18.52 17.34
CA GLU A 19 -5.02 -18.26 16.89
C GLU A 19 -4.92 -17.69 15.45
N PRO A 20 -5.69 -18.17 14.46
CA PRO A 20 -5.71 -17.57 13.13
C PRO A 20 -6.11 -16.10 13.15
N VAL A 21 -7.11 -15.71 13.94
CA VAL A 21 -7.55 -14.31 14.08
C VAL A 21 -6.47 -13.47 14.75
N ILE A 22 -5.70 -14.01 15.71
CA ILE A 22 -4.56 -13.29 16.31
C ILE A 22 -3.45 -13.05 15.28
N ILE A 23 -3.08 -14.08 14.51
CA ILE A 23 -2.02 -13.97 13.48
C ILE A 23 -2.42 -12.94 12.43
N GLN A 24 -3.66 -13.03 12.00
CA GLN A 24 -4.28 -12.10 11.08
C GLN A 24 -4.28 -10.67 11.66
N LEU A 25 -4.73 -10.46 12.90
CA LEU A 25 -4.74 -9.12 13.52
C LEU A 25 -3.33 -8.54 13.67
N LEU A 26 -2.33 -9.39 13.90
CA LEU A 26 -0.93 -8.97 13.88
C LEU A 26 -0.50 -8.46 12.51
N ASP A 27 -0.94 -9.11 11.42
CA ASP A 27 -0.67 -8.67 10.05
C ASP A 27 -1.36 -7.34 9.75
N ASP A 28 -2.65 -7.18 10.11
CA ASP A 28 -3.38 -5.92 9.88
C ASP A 28 -2.79 -4.76 10.67
N LEU A 29 -2.43 -4.99 11.94
CA LEU A 29 -1.84 -3.97 12.79
C LEU A 29 -0.40 -3.65 12.40
N PHE A 30 0.29 -4.57 11.72
CA PHE A 30 1.57 -4.30 11.10
C PHE A 30 1.40 -3.45 9.83
N ASP A 31 0.47 -3.82 8.97
CA ASP A 31 0.14 -3.08 7.73
C ASP A 31 -0.32 -1.65 8.03
N ASP A 32 -0.99 -1.44 9.17
CA ASP A 32 -1.43 -0.13 9.65
C ASP A 32 -0.36 0.67 10.42
N GLU A 33 0.89 0.16 10.45
CA GLU A 33 2.05 0.70 11.19
C GLU A 33 1.81 0.84 12.71
N VAL A 34 0.82 0.13 13.25
CA VAL A 34 0.55 0.11 14.68
C VAL A 34 1.61 -0.71 15.40
N LEU A 35 2.08 -1.81 14.81
CA LEU A 35 3.12 -2.68 15.36
C LEU A 35 4.36 -2.66 14.46
N ASN A 36 5.56 -2.70 15.06
CA ASN A 36 6.80 -2.85 14.30
C ASN A 36 7.19 -4.34 14.14
N ASP A 37 8.10 -4.62 13.20
CA ASP A 37 8.58 -5.99 12.93
C ASP A 37 9.10 -6.70 14.18
N GLY A 38 9.78 -5.97 15.07
CA GLY A 38 10.31 -6.52 16.32
C GLY A 38 9.22 -6.93 17.31
N GLU A 39 8.14 -6.16 17.41
CA GLU A 39 6.97 -6.42 18.25
C GLU A 39 6.15 -7.59 17.71
N VAL A 40 5.89 -7.62 16.40
CA VAL A 40 5.15 -8.70 15.75
C VAL A 40 5.90 -10.02 15.90
N ASN A 41 7.21 -10.03 15.64
CA ASN A 41 8.03 -11.23 15.80
C ASN A 41 8.13 -11.66 17.26
N SER A 42 8.21 -10.72 18.20
CA SER A 42 8.17 -11.04 19.64
C SER A 42 6.85 -11.68 20.04
N ILE A 43 5.71 -11.19 19.54
CA ILE A 43 4.39 -11.76 19.87
C ILE A 43 4.22 -13.14 19.22
N ARG A 44 4.70 -13.31 17.97
CA ARG A 44 4.62 -14.58 17.22
C ARG A 44 5.48 -15.69 17.83
N GLN A 45 6.69 -15.35 18.25
CA GLN A 45 7.72 -16.35 18.56
C GLN A 45 7.91 -16.61 20.05
N LYS A 46 7.57 -15.66 20.95
CA LYS A 46 7.82 -15.80 22.39
C LYS A 46 6.66 -16.40 23.20
N ASN A 47 5.47 -16.54 22.63
CA ASN A 47 4.28 -16.96 23.37
C ASN A 47 3.87 -18.38 22.98
N ALA A 48 3.89 -19.30 23.95
CA ALA A 48 3.70 -20.73 23.72
C ALA A 48 2.24 -21.14 23.46
N CYS A 49 1.26 -20.31 23.83
CA CYS A 49 -0.17 -20.57 23.57
C CYS A 49 -0.89 -19.36 22.96
N ALA A 50 -2.04 -19.61 22.31
CA ALA A 50 -2.85 -18.58 21.65
C ALA A 50 -3.27 -17.47 22.63
N ASP A 51 -3.66 -17.82 23.84
CA ASP A 51 -4.06 -16.87 24.89
C ASP A 51 -2.93 -15.91 25.26
N ASP A 52 -1.68 -16.40 25.32
CA ASP A 52 -0.51 -15.57 25.61
C ASP A 52 -0.21 -14.62 24.45
N LYS A 53 -0.40 -15.07 23.21
CA LYS A 53 -0.30 -14.22 22.01
C LYS A 53 -1.37 -13.13 22.04
N ALA A 54 -2.61 -13.46 22.41
CA ALA A 54 -3.71 -12.52 22.53
C ALA A 54 -3.45 -11.47 23.63
N ARG A 55 -2.93 -11.89 24.80
CA ARG A 55 -2.52 -10.99 25.89
C ARG A 55 -1.40 -10.06 25.46
N ALA A 56 -0.36 -10.60 24.82
CA ALA A 56 0.78 -9.81 24.37
C ALA A 56 0.38 -8.80 23.26
N LEU A 57 -0.53 -9.20 22.36
CA LEU A 57 -1.08 -8.33 21.32
C LEU A 57 -1.83 -7.15 21.93
N ILE A 58 -2.85 -7.42 22.75
CA ILE A 58 -3.69 -6.38 23.32
C ILE A 58 -2.91 -5.44 24.25
N ASP A 59 -1.94 -5.95 25.01
CA ASP A 59 -1.11 -5.12 25.90
C ASP A 59 -0.09 -4.26 25.14
N THR A 60 0.37 -4.72 23.98
CA THR A 60 1.26 -3.93 23.12
C THR A 60 0.50 -2.82 22.42
N VAL A 61 -0.68 -3.13 21.87
CA VAL A 61 -1.56 -2.13 21.25
C VAL A 61 -2.00 -1.06 22.25
N ARG A 62 -2.37 -1.45 23.48
CA ARG A 62 -2.76 -0.50 24.52
C ARG A 62 -1.63 0.43 24.96
N ARG A 63 -0.39 -0.08 25.07
CA ARG A 63 0.78 0.75 25.41
C ARG A 63 1.07 1.83 24.36
N LYS A 64 0.69 1.61 23.10
CA LYS A 64 0.84 2.59 22.02
C LYS A 64 -0.24 3.67 21.99
N GLY A 65 -1.32 3.49 22.74
CA GLY A 65 -2.31 4.52 23.01
C GLY A 65 -3.59 4.44 22.17
N LYS A 66 -4.44 5.45 22.33
CA LYS A 66 -5.85 5.43 21.89
C LYS A 66 -6.05 5.24 20.38
N SER A 67 -5.10 5.70 19.55
CA SER A 67 -5.16 5.54 18.09
C SER A 67 -4.96 4.08 17.68
N ALA A 68 -3.94 3.42 18.25
CA ALA A 68 -3.67 2.00 18.07
C ALA A 68 -4.83 1.12 18.55
N SER A 69 -5.39 1.46 19.71
CA SER A 69 -6.59 0.82 20.27
C SER A 69 -7.79 0.86 19.33
N ARG A 70 -8.03 2.00 18.68
CA ARG A 70 -9.17 2.15 17.77
C ARG A 70 -8.99 1.31 16.50
N LYS A 71 -7.79 1.35 15.90
CA LYS A 71 -7.46 0.53 14.73
C LYS A 71 -7.62 -0.96 15.01
N MET A 72 -7.21 -1.44 16.19
CA MET A 72 -7.42 -2.84 16.56
C MET A 72 -8.91 -3.22 16.66
N ILE A 73 -9.76 -2.33 17.18
CA ILE A 73 -11.21 -2.57 17.25
C ILE A 73 -11.82 -2.58 15.84
N ASP A 74 -11.41 -1.66 14.97
CA ASP A 74 -11.90 -1.58 13.59
C ASP A 74 -11.51 -2.84 12.78
N HIS A 75 -10.27 -3.33 12.91
CA HIS A 75 -9.83 -4.57 12.27
C HIS A 75 -10.50 -5.81 12.85
N LEU A 76 -10.77 -5.81 14.16
CA LEU A 76 -11.52 -6.89 14.81
C LEU A 76 -12.96 -6.97 14.31
N LEU A 77 -13.62 -5.82 14.08
CA LEU A 77 -14.95 -5.75 13.47
C LEU A 77 -14.96 -6.33 12.05
N CYS A 78 -13.95 -6.01 11.24
CA CYS A 78 -13.85 -6.50 9.87
C CYS A 78 -13.59 -8.01 9.78
N ARG A 79 -12.83 -8.55 10.74
CA ARG A 79 -12.39 -9.95 10.74
C ARG A 79 -13.38 -10.89 11.40
N ASP A 80 -13.98 -10.45 12.50
CA ASP A 80 -14.90 -11.26 13.28
C ASP A 80 -15.98 -10.37 13.90
N ALA A 81 -17.02 -10.11 13.11
CA ALA A 81 -18.16 -9.29 13.50
C ALA A 81 -18.94 -9.92 14.67
N GLU A 82 -18.93 -11.25 14.80
CA GLU A 82 -19.60 -11.99 15.88
C GLU A 82 -18.84 -11.80 17.20
N LEU A 83 -17.51 -11.94 17.18
CA LEU A 83 -16.64 -11.64 18.31
C LEU A 83 -16.67 -10.14 18.67
N HIS A 84 -16.70 -9.23 17.70
CA HIS A 84 -16.86 -7.79 17.96
C HIS A 84 -18.21 -7.47 18.61
N SER A 85 -19.30 -8.08 18.14
CA SER A 85 -20.64 -7.94 18.73
C SER A 85 -20.67 -8.47 20.17
N GLU A 86 -20.07 -9.62 20.43
CA GLU A 86 -19.96 -10.20 21.78
C GLU A 86 -19.06 -9.39 22.73
N LEU A 87 -18.01 -8.75 22.21
CA LEU A 87 -17.14 -7.85 22.99
C LEU A 87 -17.81 -6.49 23.26
N SER A 88 -18.73 -6.06 22.39
CA SER A 88 -19.55 -4.85 22.53
C SER A 88 -20.75 -5.03 23.48
N LEU A 89 -21.15 -6.26 23.79
CA LEU A 89 -22.33 -6.61 24.63
C LEU A 89 -22.13 -6.42 26.16
N SER A 90 -21.37 -5.41 26.60
CA SER A 90 -21.40 -4.96 28.01
C SER A 90 -21.64 -3.46 28.17
N VAL A 91 -22.58 -2.91 27.42
CA VAL A 91 -23.39 -1.77 27.87
C VAL A 91 -24.86 -2.16 27.67
N GLY A 92 -25.62 -2.17 28.77
CA GLY A 92 -27.01 -2.65 28.80
C GLY A 92 -27.99 -1.84 27.94
N GLN A 93 -29.03 -2.55 27.50
CA GLN A 93 -30.30 -2.11 26.86
C GLN A 93 -31.09 -1.03 27.64
N PRO A 94 -32.24 -0.53 27.14
CA PRO A 94 -32.62 -0.11 25.77
C PRO A 94 -33.48 1.20 25.74
N ALA A 95 -33.63 1.87 24.58
CA ALA A 95 -34.86 2.60 24.20
C ALA A 95 -34.85 3.03 22.70
N GLN A 96 -36.00 2.83 22.05
CA GLN A 96 -36.42 2.93 20.64
C GLN A 96 -36.62 4.39 20.10
N PRO A 97 -37.27 4.67 18.93
CA PRO A 97 -37.21 4.10 17.55
C PRO A 97 -37.17 5.15 16.38
N GLU A 98 -36.83 4.67 15.17
CA GLU A 98 -37.27 5.08 13.80
C GLU A 98 -36.91 6.48 13.21
N PRO A 99 -36.97 6.75 11.86
CA PRO A 99 -37.59 6.00 10.74
C PRO A 99 -36.70 5.79 9.46
N PRO A 100 -37.19 5.09 8.41
CA PRO A 100 -36.37 4.61 7.29
C PRO A 100 -36.22 5.66 6.16
N ARG A 101 -35.11 5.61 5.42
CA ARG A 101 -34.97 6.34 4.15
C ARG A 101 -34.47 5.45 3.01
N GLU A 102 -35.45 5.20 2.14
CA GLU A 102 -35.46 4.98 0.69
C GLU A 102 -34.12 4.99 -0.06
N GLN A 103 -34.00 3.99 -0.94
CA GLN A 103 -33.06 3.95 -2.04
C GLN A 103 -33.45 5.00 -3.10
N GLU A 104 -32.47 5.78 -3.57
CA GLU A 104 -32.59 6.55 -4.81
C GLU A 104 -31.34 6.38 -5.70
N PRO A 105 -31.49 6.52 -7.04
CA PRO A 105 -30.64 5.92 -8.07
C PRO A 105 -29.40 6.79 -8.43
N PRO A 106 -28.46 6.30 -9.27
CA PRO A 106 -27.15 6.93 -9.41
C PRO A 106 -27.26 8.21 -10.24
N THR A 107 -26.84 9.34 -9.67
CA THR A 107 -26.76 10.61 -10.40
C THR A 107 -25.33 11.12 -10.47
N THR A 108 -24.88 11.29 -11.70
CA THR A 108 -23.67 11.99 -12.15
C THR A 108 -23.68 13.46 -11.75
N LEU A 109 -22.69 13.93 -10.98
CA LEU A 109 -22.35 15.36 -10.79
C LEU A 109 -20.82 15.41 -10.56
N GLY A 110 -20.01 16.09 -11.37
CA GLY A 110 -20.02 17.54 -11.53
C GLY A 110 -19.10 18.14 -10.47
N ILE A 111 -17.78 18.25 -10.76
CA ILE A 111 -16.84 18.92 -9.86
C ILE A 111 -17.01 20.43 -10.06
N GLU A 112 -17.73 21.09 -9.16
CA GLU A 112 -17.66 22.54 -8.99
C GLU A 112 -16.55 22.91 -8.00
N LEU A 113 -15.58 23.67 -8.51
CA LEU A 113 -14.50 24.29 -7.74
C LEU A 113 -15.04 25.51 -6.99
N GLY A 114 -15.27 25.37 -5.70
CA GLY A 114 -15.41 26.48 -4.75
C GLY A 114 -14.17 26.57 -3.85
N PRO A 115 -13.57 27.77 -3.62
CA PRO A 115 -12.32 27.87 -2.89
C PRO A 115 -12.57 27.73 -1.39
N LYS A 116 -12.22 26.58 -0.81
CA LYS A 116 -11.91 26.53 0.62
C LYS A 116 -10.49 27.06 0.78
N LYS A 117 -10.31 28.12 1.57
CA LYS A 117 -8.99 28.60 2.00
C LYS A 117 -8.26 27.44 2.68
N GLN A 118 -7.34 26.82 1.96
CA GLN A 118 -6.46 25.78 2.47
C GLN A 118 -5.25 26.42 3.14
N ASP A 119 -4.84 25.81 4.24
CA ASP A 119 -3.61 26.12 4.94
C ASP A 119 -2.43 25.90 3.99
N LYS A 120 -1.71 26.98 3.65
CA LYS A 120 -0.70 26.99 2.57
C LYS A 120 0.48 26.05 2.83
N ASP A 121 0.62 25.56 4.07
CA ASP A 121 1.74 24.72 4.49
C ASP A 121 1.50 23.21 4.28
N SER A 122 0.32 22.80 3.79
CA SER A 122 -0.06 21.37 3.63
C SER A 122 0.01 20.82 2.19
N ILE A 123 0.39 21.65 1.21
CA ILE A 123 0.33 21.29 -0.23
C ILE A 123 1.71 21.49 -0.86
N TYR A 124 2.19 20.48 -1.60
CA TYR A 124 3.44 20.57 -2.34
C TYR A 124 3.39 21.71 -3.38
N PRO A 125 4.42 22.58 -3.42
CA PRO A 125 4.43 23.72 -4.32
C PRO A 125 4.57 23.27 -5.78
N VAL A 126 3.76 23.86 -6.66
CA VAL A 126 3.81 23.64 -8.11
C VAL A 126 3.99 24.99 -8.79
N THR A 127 5.02 25.10 -9.63
CA THR A 127 5.29 26.27 -10.47
C THR A 127 5.11 25.92 -11.94
N LYS A 128 4.97 26.93 -12.81
CA LYS A 128 4.88 26.69 -14.27
C LYS A 128 6.14 26.03 -14.83
N ASP A 129 7.30 26.31 -14.23
CA ASP A 129 8.57 25.75 -14.69
C ASP A 129 8.77 24.33 -14.16
N SER A 130 8.39 24.07 -12.90
CA SER A 130 8.41 22.70 -12.36
C SER A 130 7.45 21.76 -13.07
N PHE A 131 6.29 22.28 -13.49
CA PHE A 131 5.32 21.54 -14.29
C PHE A 131 5.89 21.10 -15.65
N LYS A 132 6.67 21.94 -16.33
CA LYS A 132 7.32 21.60 -17.62
C LYS A 132 8.45 20.58 -17.48
N SER A 133 9.00 20.47 -16.28
CA SER A 133 10.09 19.55 -15.94
C SER A 133 9.62 18.22 -15.38
N ARG A 134 8.30 17.99 -15.32
CA ARG A 134 7.73 16.71 -14.92
C ARG A 134 8.20 15.59 -15.84
N VAL A 135 8.69 14.53 -15.21
CA VAL A 135 9.11 13.31 -15.90
C VAL A 135 8.59 12.09 -15.14
N ALA A 136 8.13 11.09 -15.88
CA ALA A 136 7.62 9.84 -15.36
C ALA A 136 8.35 8.66 -16.00
N LEU A 137 8.50 7.56 -15.26
CA LEU A 137 9.04 6.30 -15.74
C LEU A 137 7.89 5.30 -15.93
N LEU A 138 7.77 4.71 -17.11
CA LEU A 138 6.77 3.70 -17.43
C LEU A 138 7.49 2.43 -17.93
N ILE A 139 7.42 1.35 -17.16
CA ILE A 139 8.00 0.06 -17.51
C ILE A 139 6.89 -0.98 -17.62
N THR A 140 6.75 -1.60 -18.79
CA THR A 140 5.74 -2.66 -19.01
C THR A 140 6.39 -3.92 -19.56
N ASN A 141 6.35 -5.00 -18.80
CA ASN A 141 6.68 -6.33 -19.32
C ASN A 141 5.40 -7.03 -19.77
N ILE A 142 5.33 -7.38 -21.05
CA ILE A 142 4.14 -7.89 -21.72
C ILE A 142 4.37 -9.32 -22.22
N LYS A 143 5.50 -9.52 -22.89
CA LYS A 143 5.93 -10.80 -23.48
C LYS A 143 7.01 -11.42 -22.62
N PHE A 144 6.83 -12.68 -22.26
CA PHE A 144 7.74 -13.45 -21.42
C PHE A 144 8.14 -14.73 -22.14
N ARG A 145 9.35 -15.23 -21.87
CA ARG A 145 9.85 -16.47 -22.46
C ARG A 145 9.31 -17.72 -21.76
N HIS A 146 9.10 -17.63 -20.45
CA HIS A 146 8.70 -18.77 -19.60
C HIS A 146 7.43 -18.52 -18.79
N LEU A 147 6.85 -17.31 -18.86
CA LEU A 147 5.57 -16.95 -18.25
C LEU A 147 4.50 -16.68 -19.31
N THR A 148 3.26 -16.57 -18.87
CA THR A 148 2.13 -16.24 -19.75
C THR A 148 2.26 -14.82 -20.29
N TYR A 149 1.88 -14.64 -21.55
CA TYR A 149 1.72 -13.32 -22.16
C TYR A 149 0.62 -12.52 -21.44
N ARG A 150 0.91 -11.25 -21.11
CA ARG A 150 -0.02 -10.37 -20.39
C ARG A 150 -0.98 -9.67 -21.35
N LYS A 151 -1.97 -10.43 -21.84
CA LYS A 151 -3.01 -9.92 -22.76
C LYS A 151 -3.69 -8.68 -22.18
N GLY A 152 -3.68 -7.59 -22.94
CA GLY A 152 -4.30 -6.32 -22.57
C GLY A 152 -3.30 -5.30 -21.99
N ALA A 153 -2.10 -5.73 -21.60
CA ALA A 153 -1.09 -4.83 -21.05
C ALA A 153 -0.60 -3.79 -22.08
N GLU A 154 -0.71 -4.04 -23.38
CA GLU A 154 -0.47 -3.02 -24.41
C GLU A 154 -1.45 -1.84 -24.27
N LYS A 155 -2.72 -2.14 -23.96
CA LYS A 155 -3.74 -1.11 -23.80
C LYS A 155 -3.56 -0.36 -22.49
N ASP A 156 -3.17 -1.06 -21.43
CA ASP A 156 -2.80 -0.44 -20.16
C ASP A 156 -1.60 0.51 -20.33
N GLU A 157 -0.56 0.10 -21.07
CA GLU A 157 0.60 0.94 -21.39
C GLU A 157 0.20 2.21 -22.16
N GLU A 158 -0.59 2.07 -23.23
CA GLU A 158 -1.07 3.21 -24.03
C GLU A 158 -1.92 4.18 -23.18
N ASN A 159 -2.84 3.64 -22.37
CA ASN A 159 -3.71 4.44 -21.51
C ASN A 159 -2.89 5.16 -20.43
N MET A 160 -1.89 4.50 -19.85
CA MET A 160 -1.04 5.09 -18.82
C MET A 160 -0.13 6.17 -19.40
N GLU A 161 0.48 5.93 -20.56
CA GLU A 161 1.27 6.94 -21.27
C GLU A 161 0.41 8.18 -21.56
N LYS A 162 -0.79 7.98 -22.12
CA LYS A 162 -1.73 9.09 -22.38
C LYS A 162 -2.12 9.84 -21.12
N LEU A 163 -2.40 9.13 -20.02
CA LEU A 163 -2.74 9.72 -18.73
C LEU A 163 -1.59 10.58 -18.21
N LEU A 164 -0.38 10.03 -18.14
CA LEU A 164 0.80 10.74 -17.63
C LEU A 164 1.14 11.96 -18.49
N THR A 165 1.08 11.84 -19.81
CA THR A 165 1.25 12.98 -20.72
C THR A 165 0.17 14.05 -20.50
N THR A 166 -1.10 13.65 -20.30
CA THR A 166 -2.19 14.59 -20.01
C THR A 166 -1.97 15.33 -18.67
N LEU A 167 -1.34 14.67 -17.70
CA LEU A 167 -0.95 15.25 -16.42
C LEU A 167 0.33 16.11 -16.49
N GLY A 168 0.92 16.27 -17.68
CA GLY A 168 2.08 17.11 -17.95
C GLY A 168 3.44 16.43 -17.81
N TYR A 169 3.49 15.10 -17.63
CA TYR A 169 4.75 14.37 -17.54
C TYR A 169 5.30 14.03 -18.93
N GLU A 170 6.59 14.25 -19.11
CA GLU A 170 7.36 13.52 -20.12
C GLU A 170 7.49 12.06 -19.70
N VAL A 171 7.11 11.12 -20.56
CA VAL A 171 7.09 9.69 -20.22
C VAL A 171 8.33 9.01 -20.81
N VAL A 172 9.24 8.57 -19.94
CA VAL A 172 10.34 7.67 -20.30
C VAL A 172 9.80 6.24 -20.26
N LYS A 173 9.64 5.63 -21.44
CA LYS A 173 8.96 4.34 -21.59
C LYS A 173 9.94 3.21 -21.94
N TYR A 174 9.77 2.07 -21.29
CA TYR A 174 10.44 0.82 -21.61
C TYR A 174 9.46 -0.35 -21.64
N THR A 175 9.70 -1.30 -22.55
CA THR A 175 8.83 -2.47 -22.71
C THR A 175 9.66 -3.75 -22.80
N ASN A 176 9.26 -4.80 -22.07
CA ASN A 176 9.87 -6.13 -22.06
C ASN A 176 11.35 -6.15 -21.60
N LEU A 177 11.60 -5.69 -20.37
CA LEU A 177 12.91 -5.66 -19.74
C LEU A 177 13.21 -6.90 -18.88
N TRP A 178 14.49 -7.29 -18.83
CA TRP A 178 15.04 -8.20 -17.82
C TRP A 178 15.05 -7.50 -16.45
N GLY A 179 15.10 -8.26 -15.36
CA GLY A 179 15.16 -7.72 -14.00
C GLY A 179 16.32 -6.75 -13.79
N LYS A 180 17.50 -7.07 -14.33
CA LYS A 180 18.66 -6.17 -14.32
C LYS A 180 18.44 -4.89 -15.15
N GLU A 181 17.71 -4.99 -16.25
CA GLU A 181 17.41 -3.82 -17.09
C GLU A 181 16.37 -2.90 -16.44
N ILE A 182 15.45 -3.44 -15.64
CA ILE A 182 14.56 -2.62 -14.79
C ILE A 182 15.39 -1.80 -13.80
N ASP A 183 16.39 -2.42 -13.15
CA ASP A 183 17.31 -1.73 -12.24
C ASP A 183 18.14 -0.64 -12.93
N ASN A 184 18.64 -0.93 -14.14
CA ASN A 184 19.33 0.06 -14.97
C ASN A 184 18.41 1.23 -15.36
N ALA A 185 17.17 0.95 -15.77
CA ALA A 185 16.20 1.99 -16.14
C ALA A 185 15.91 2.94 -14.97
N LEU A 186 15.80 2.42 -13.74
CA LEU A 186 15.67 3.24 -12.53
C LEU A 186 16.93 4.03 -12.21
N THR A 187 18.10 3.41 -12.40
CA THR A 187 19.40 4.06 -12.22
C THR A 187 19.61 5.23 -13.19
N ASP A 188 19.15 5.08 -14.43
CA ASP A 188 19.23 6.13 -15.44
C ASP A 188 18.16 7.21 -15.20
N PHE A 189 16.95 6.80 -14.80
CA PHE A 189 15.89 7.72 -14.44
C PHE A 189 16.26 8.60 -13.25
N SER A 190 16.90 8.07 -12.21
CA SER A 190 17.34 8.84 -11.03
C SER A 190 18.40 9.91 -11.35
N LYS A 191 18.99 9.86 -12.55
CA LYS A 191 19.96 10.84 -13.07
C LYS A 191 19.36 11.77 -14.12
N HIS A 192 18.06 11.67 -14.39
CA HIS A 192 17.43 12.43 -15.46
C HIS A 192 17.57 13.95 -15.22
N PRO A 193 18.01 14.73 -16.22
CA PRO A 193 18.38 16.14 -16.00
C PRO A 193 17.22 17.00 -15.48
N LYS A 194 15.97 16.67 -15.87
CA LYS A 194 14.77 17.39 -15.42
C LYS A 194 14.44 17.22 -13.93
N LEU A 195 15.00 16.23 -13.23
CA LEU A 195 14.67 15.98 -11.82
C LEU A 195 15.03 17.16 -10.90
N LYS A 196 16.03 17.97 -11.27
CA LYS A 196 16.42 19.16 -10.50
C LYS A 196 15.28 20.17 -10.42
N ASP A 197 14.57 20.33 -11.53
CA ASP A 197 13.54 21.36 -11.68
C ASP A 197 12.12 20.82 -11.53
N THR A 198 11.91 19.49 -11.58
CA THR A 198 10.57 18.89 -11.41
C THR A 198 9.98 19.18 -10.03
N ASP A 199 8.65 19.18 -9.93
CA ASP A 199 7.92 19.20 -8.66
C ASP A 199 7.60 17.81 -8.13
N SER A 200 7.57 16.79 -9.00
CA SER A 200 7.11 15.45 -8.67
C SER A 200 7.58 14.45 -9.70
N VAL A 201 7.56 13.17 -9.34
CA VAL A 201 7.77 12.07 -10.28
C VAL A 201 6.72 10.98 -10.09
N VAL A 202 6.43 10.29 -11.19
CA VAL A 202 5.60 9.09 -11.19
C VAL A 202 6.42 7.94 -11.77
N VAL A 203 6.43 6.80 -11.09
CA VAL A 203 7.04 5.56 -11.58
C VAL A 203 5.97 4.49 -11.63
N VAL A 204 5.73 3.96 -12.84
CA VAL A 204 4.77 2.90 -13.10
C VAL A 204 5.55 1.67 -13.57
N VAL A 205 5.37 0.53 -12.88
CA VAL A 205 5.93 -0.76 -13.29
C VAL A 205 4.83 -1.80 -13.38
N MET A 206 4.65 -2.41 -14.55
CA MET A 206 3.59 -3.39 -14.81
C MET A 206 4.20 -4.69 -15.35
N SER A 207 4.09 -5.79 -14.61
CA SER A 207 4.67 -7.08 -14.97
C SER A 207 3.97 -8.23 -14.24
N HIS A 208 4.46 -9.46 -14.41
CA HIS A 208 4.27 -10.50 -13.40
C HIS A 208 5.10 -10.17 -12.15
N GLY A 209 4.75 -10.78 -11.03
CA GLY A 209 5.49 -10.55 -9.79
C GLY A 209 5.29 -11.66 -8.78
N LYS A 210 6.09 -11.56 -7.72
CA LYS A 210 6.01 -12.38 -6.52
C LYS A 210 6.10 -11.48 -5.30
N ARG A 211 6.07 -12.09 -4.11
CA ARG A 211 6.20 -11.34 -2.87
C ARG A 211 7.53 -10.59 -2.86
N GLY A 212 7.47 -9.26 -2.96
CA GLY A 212 8.64 -8.38 -2.89
C GLY A 212 9.44 -8.24 -4.19
N THR A 213 9.07 -8.94 -5.27
CA THR A 213 9.83 -8.90 -6.54
C THR A 213 8.94 -8.75 -7.76
N ILE A 214 9.50 -8.13 -8.80
CA ILE A 214 8.92 -7.98 -10.14
C ILE A 214 9.65 -8.93 -11.08
N CYS A 215 8.92 -9.72 -11.88
CA CYS A 215 9.55 -10.64 -12.83
C CYS A 215 10.08 -9.88 -14.05
N GLY A 216 11.31 -10.18 -14.45
CA GLY A 216 11.84 -9.86 -15.77
C GLY A 216 11.29 -10.80 -16.84
N ILE A 217 11.61 -10.54 -18.12
CA ILE A 217 11.04 -11.29 -19.24
C ILE A 217 11.54 -12.74 -19.37
N ASP A 218 12.68 -13.07 -18.77
CA ASP A 218 13.29 -14.41 -18.77
C ASP A 218 13.05 -15.14 -17.44
N TRP A 219 12.17 -14.60 -16.57
CA TRP A 219 11.88 -15.21 -15.28
C TRP A 219 11.34 -16.64 -15.44
N LYS A 220 11.95 -17.59 -14.73
CA LYS A 220 11.51 -18.99 -14.68
C LYS A 220 11.49 -19.53 -13.25
N LYS A 221 10.62 -20.51 -13.04
CA LYS A 221 10.53 -21.22 -11.77
C LYS A 221 11.78 -22.08 -11.57
N ASP A 222 12.26 -22.17 -10.33
CA ASP A 222 13.35 -23.06 -9.89
C ASP A 222 14.76 -22.69 -10.39
N ASP A 223 14.95 -21.47 -10.89
CA ASP A 223 16.27 -20.94 -11.19
C ASP A 223 17.08 -20.59 -9.94
N LYS A 224 18.39 -20.88 -9.98
CA LYS A 224 19.34 -20.49 -8.93
C LYS A 224 19.48 -18.97 -8.80
N GLU A 225 19.43 -18.28 -9.94
CA GLU A 225 19.49 -16.83 -10.06
C GLU A 225 18.31 -16.39 -10.93
N PRO A 226 17.10 -16.24 -10.36
CA PRO A 226 15.92 -15.86 -11.12
C PRO A 226 16.05 -14.45 -11.71
N ASP A 227 15.55 -14.26 -12.93
CA ASP A 227 15.44 -12.94 -13.58
C ASP A 227 14.33 -12.10 -12.92
N GLU A 228 14.63 -11.56 -11.74
CA GLU A 228 13.71 -10.75 -10.94
C GLU A 228 14.35 -9.46 -10.42
N PHE A 229 13.50 -8.48 -10.18
CA PHE A 229 13.86 -7.16 -9.69
C PHE A 229 13.21 -6.93 -8.31
N PRO A 230 14.01 -6.71 -7.24
CA PRO A 230 13.47 -6.40 -5.91
C PRO A 230 12.76 -5.05 -5.88
N ILE A 231 11.52 -4.99 -5.38
CA ILE A 231 10.72 -3.76 -5.33
C ILE A 231 11.41 -2.68 -4.47
N ASP A 232 12.10 -3.07 -3.40
CA ASP A 232 12.79 -2.14 -2.51
C ASP A 232 13.90 -1.35 -3.23
N ASN A 233 14.43 -1.85 -4.34
CA ASN A 233 15.40 -1.12 -5.15
C ASN A 233 14.79 0.15 -5.76
N ILE A 234 13.48 0.21 -6.03
CA ILE A 234 12.81 1.44 -6.50
C ILE A 234 13.00 2.54 -5.46
N PHE A 235 12.75 2.23 -4.19
CA PHE A 235 12.88 3.17 -3.09
C PHE A 235 14.34 3.54 -2.82
N LYS A 236 15.26 2.59 -2.99
CA LYS A 236 16.71 2.84 -2.88
C LYS A 236 17.19 3.83 -3.95
N HIS A 237 16.80 3.64 -5.21
CA HIS A 237 17.21 4.49 -6.33
C HIS A 237 16.63 5.91 -6.25
N LEU A 238 15.40 6.04 -5.77
CA LEU A 238 14.68 7.33 -5.68
C LEU A 238 14.75 7.97 -4.28
N GLY A 239 15.39 7.31 -3.32
CA GLY A 239 15.56 7.79 -1.95
C GLY A 239 16.52 8.96 -1.88
N SER A 240 16.43 9.75 -0.82
CA SER A 240 17.16 11.01 -0.65
C SER A 240 18.69 10.88 -0.75
N GLU A 241 19.25 9.75 -0.33
CA GLU A 241 20.70 9.49 -0.43
C GLU A 241 21.15 9.27 -1.88
N SER A 242 20.36 8.55 -2.68
CA SER A 242 20.72 8.17 -4.04
C SER A 242 20.26 9.20 -5.08
N CYS A 243 19.16 9.93 -4.80
CA CYS A 243 18.60 10.93 -5.68
C CYS A 243 18.26 12.22 -4.91
N PRO A 244 19.27 13.05 -4.55
CA PRO A 244 19.04 14.31 -3.83
C PRO A 244 18.15 15.31 -4.60
N ALA A 245 18.10 15.20 -5.93
CA ALA A 245 17.24 16.04 -6.77
C ALA A 245 15.74 15.88 -6.48
N LEU A 246 15.36 14.78 -5.83
CA LEU A 246 13.99 14.49 -5.43
C LEU A 246 13.72 14.69 -3.94
N LEU A 247 14.66 15.23 -3.16
CA LEU A 247 14.42 15.58 -1.76
C LEU A 247 13.21 16.53 -1.63
N ASP A 248 12.32 16.27 -0.67
CA ASP A 248 11.08 17.02 -0.43
C ASP A 248 10.08 17.06 -1.61
N LYS A 249 10.30 16.21 -2.63
CA LYS A 249 9.41 16.10 -3.79
C LYS A 249 8.62 14.79 -3.75
N PRO A 250 7.30 14.81 -3.99
CA PRO A 250 6.47 13.61 -3.99
C PRO A 250 6.91 12.60 -5.06
N LYS A 251 7.03 11.34 -4.64
CA LYS A 251 7.33 10.17 -5.48
C LYS A 251 6.13 9.24 -5.48
N VAL A 252 5.40 9.18 -6.58
CA VAL A 252 4.25 8.29 -6.72
C VAL A 252 4.70 7.03 -7.44
N ILE A 253 4.60 5.88 -6.76
CA ILE A 253 5.04 4.59 -7.29
C ILE A 253 3.82 3.67 -7.42
N ILE A 254 3.54 3.25 -8.65
CA ILE A 254 2.42 2.38 -9.02
C ILE A 254 3.00 1.08 -9.56
N ILE A 255 2.72 -0.03 -8.88
CA ILE A 255 3.20 -1.35 -9.29
C ILE A 255 1.99 -2.25 -9.54
N GLN A 256 1.82 -2.68 -10.78
CA GLN A 256 0.82 -3.68 -11.17
C GLN A 256 1.54 -5.02 -11.36
N ALA A 257 1.60 -5.80 -10.29
CA ALA A 257 2.23 -7.12 -10.30
C ALA A 257 1.62 -8.03 -9.22
N CYS A 258 1.67 -9.34 -9.41
CA CYS A 258 1.21 -10.27 -8.37
C CYS A 258 2.16 -10.22 -7.16
N ARG A 259 1.65 -10.53 -5.95
CA ARG A 259 2.46 -10.63 -4.71
C ARG A 259 2.66 -12.08 -4.24
N GLY A 260 2.31 -13.06 -5.07
CA GLY A 260 2.24 -14.49 -4.72
C GLY A 260 0.90 -14.88 -4.07
N GLY A 261 0.51 -16.16 -4.25
CA GLY A 261 -0.75 -16.75 -3.77
C GLY A 261 -1.38 -17.69 -4.81
N ASP A 262 -2.08 -18.75 -4.37
CA ASP A 262 -2.70 -19.77 -5.25
C ASP A 262 -3.87 -19.23 -6.10
N THR A 263 -4.33 -18.01 -5.83
CA THR A 263 -5.33 -17.30 -6.64
C THR A 263 -4.66 -16.22 -7.47
N SER A 264 -4.81 -16.34 -8.79
CA SER A 264 -4.24 -15.53 -9.88
C SER A 264 -4.72 -14.07 -9.95
N LEU A 265 -4.84 -13.38 -8.82
CA LEU A 265 -5.24 -11.98 -8.78
C LEU A 265 -3.99 -11.09 -8.78
N SER A 266 -3.84 -10.30 -9.85
CA SER A 266 -2.89 -9.18 -9.86
C SER A 266 -3.31 -8.18 -8.78
N GLN A 267 -2.35 -7.72 -7.96
CA GLN A 267 -2.60 -6.73 -6.94
C GLN A 267 -1.87 -5.44 -7.31
N THR A 268 -2.57 -4.31 -7.30
CA THR A 268 -1.94 -3.00 -7.50
C THR A 268 -1.36 -2.55 -6.16
N LEU A 269 -0.03 -2.40 -6.08
CA LEU A 269 0.60 -1.71 -4.96
C LEU A 269 0.81 -0.25 -5.37
N THR A 270 0.09 0.65 -4.72
CA THR A 270 0.35 2.09 -4.78
C THR A 270 1.07 2.50 -3.51
N LYS A 271 2.31 2.96 -3.63
CA LYS A 271 3.05 3.57 -2.53
C LYS A 271 3.40 5.01 -2.91
N GLN A 272 2.93 5.95 -2.12
CA GLN A 272 3.43 7.31 -2.13
C GLN A 272 4.52 7.41 -1.08
N ILE A 273 5.72 7.78 -1.49
CA ILE A 273 6.81 8.04 -0.54
C ILE A 273 6.95 9.53 -0.34
N MET A 274 6.80 9.93 0.92
CA MET A 274 7.00 11.29 1.41
C MET A 274 8.20 11.26 2.34
N TYR A 275 9.29 11.90 1.92
CA TYR A 275 10.40 12.31 2.77
C TYR A 275 10.45 13.81 2.72
#